data_AF-A0A399QT85-F1
#
_entry.id   AF-A0A399QT85-F1
#
_cell.length_a   1.000
_cell.length_b   1.000
_cell.length_c   1.000
_cell.angle_alpha   90.00
_cell.angle_beta   90.00
_cell.angle_gamma   90.00
#
_symmetry.space_group_name_H-M   'P 1'
#
loop_
_entity.id
_entity.type
_entity.pdbx_description
1 polymer ?
#
loop_
_entity_poly.entity_id
_entity_poly.type
_entity_poly.pdbx_seq_one_letter_code
_entity_poly.pdbx_strand_id
1 'polypeptide(L)'
;MRLALLTASLFLLAACQPEPIPVDGDPASRPADTPRAEGEMCGGIAAIQCGEGLYCADRPGQCVNTADGSGICAPRPEVCTQQYDPVCGCDGKTYGNACTAASAGVSIASQGECPAD
;
A
#
# COMPACT_ATOMS: atom_id res chain seq x y z
N MET A 1 -52.43 47.34 27.91
CA MET A 1 -52.62 47.47 26.45
C MET A 1 -51.29 47.87 25.83
N ARG A 2 -50.73 47.02 24.95
CA ARG A 2 -49.50 47.20 24.13
C ARG A 2 -48.22 47.18 24.98
N LEU A 3 -47.12 46.50 24.64
CA LEU A 3 -46.62 46.09 23.33
C LEU A 3 -45.65 44.90 23.55
N ALA A 4 -46.00 43.71 23.06
CA ALA A 4 -44.99 42.71 22.72
C ALA A 4 -44.26 43.22 21.48
N LEU A 5 -42.92 43.16 21.43
CA LEU A 5 -42.10 43.09 20.20
C LEU A 5 -40.60 42.96 20.57
N LEU A 6 -40.02 41.83 20.15
CA LEU A 6 -38.66 41.70 19.59
C LEU A 6 -37.44 41.78 20.52
N THR A 7 -37.05 40.67 21.14
CA THR A 7 -35.63 40.25 21.23
C THR A 7 -35.47 38.72 21.15
N ALA A 8 -36.26 38.05 20.30
CA ALA A 8 -36.03 36.65 19.93
C ALA A 8 -35.10 36.56 18.71
N SER A 9 -33.83 36.97 18.81
CA SER A 9 -32.89 36.90 17.67
C SER A 9 -31.41 36.70 18.02
N LEU A 10 -31.06 36.25 19.23
CA LEU A 10 -29.67 35.93 19.58
C LEU A 10 -29.43 34.43 19.79
N PHE A 11 -29.93 33.60 18.87
CA PHE A 11 -29.81 32.14 18.90
C PHE A 11 -29.57 31.53 17.50
N LEU A 12 -28.79 32.21 16.64
CA LEU A 12 -28.55 31.76 15.25
C LEU A 12 -27.07 31.90 14.80
N LEU A 13 -26.12 31.68 15.69
CA LEU A 13 -24.69 31.52 15.34
C LEU A 13 -24.11 30.16 15.78
N ALA A 14 -24.95 29.12 15.84
CA ALA A 14 -24.56 27.78 16.30
C ALA A 14 -24.77 26.69 15.24
N ALA A 15 -24.37 26.90 13.98
CA ALA A 15 -24.47 25.85 12.95
C ALA A 15 -23.44 25.94 11.80
N CYS A 16 -22.25 26.50 12.01
CA CYS A 16 -21.16 26.47 11.01
C CYS A 16 -19.82 26.07 11.64
N GLN A 17 -19.83 25.12 12.58
CA GLN A 17 -18.60 24.39 12.86
C GLN A 17 -18.53 23.24 11.84
N PRO A 18 -17.54 23.21 10.94
CA PRO A 18 -17.29 22.00 10.18
C PRO A 18 -16.94 20.93 11.21
N GLU A 19 -17.78 19.91 11.35
CA GLU A 19 -17.36 18.71 12.05
C GLU A 19 -16.14 18.18 11.28
N PRO A 20 -15.00 17.91 11.95
CA PRO A 20 -13.88 17.28 11.27
C PRO A 20 -14.40 15.97 10.69
N ILE A 21 -14.41 15.87 9.36
CA ILE A 21 -14.70 14.62 8.68
C ILE A 21 -13.69 13.61 9.25
N PRO A 22 -14.14 12.49 9.83
CA PRO A 22 -13.23 11.41 10.20
C PRO A 22 -12.55 10.95 8.92
N VAL A 23 -11.30 11.38 8.70
CA VAL A 23 -10.45 10.95 7.57
C VAL A 23 -9.85 9.59 7.87
N ASP A 24 -10.68 8.65 8.29
CA ASP A 24 -10.31 7.25 8.38
C ASP A 24 -10.53 6.65 6.98
N GLY A 25 -9.58 6.88 6.07
CA GLY A 25 -9.58 6.23 4.76
C GLY A 25 -8.98 6.99 3.57
N ASP A 26 -8.47 8.22 3.72
CA ASP A 26 -7.78 8.90 2.59
C ASP A 26 -6.27 8.58 2.58
N PRO A 27 -5.77 7.78 1.62
CA PRO A 27 -4.36 7.37 1.54
C PRO A 27 -3.40 8.54 1.34
N ALA A 28 -3.89 9.72 0.93
CA ALA A 28 -3.10 10.93 0.70
C ALA A 28 -2.90 11.78 1.96
N SER A 29 -3.66 11.53 3.03
CA SER A 29 -3.55 12.24 4.31
C SER A 29 -2.59 11.57 5.31
N ARG A 30 -2.11 10.37 4.97
CA ARG A 30 -1.21 9.57 5.83
C ARG A 30 0.21 10.15 5.83
N PRO A 31 0.89 10.22 6.99
CA PRO A 31 2.30 10.58 7.06
C PRO A 31 3.12 9.70 6.12
N ALA A 32 4.10 10.29 5.41
CA ALA A 32 4.94 9.57 4.44
C ALA A 32 5.65 8.34 5.04
N ASP A 33 5.89 8.35 6.35
CA ASP A 33 6.58 7.29 7.08
C ASP A 33 5.66 6.15 7.55
N THR A 34 4.34 6.27 7.37
CA THR A 34 3.44 5.18 7.78
C THR A 34 3.52 4.01 6.80
N PRO A 35 3.83 2.79 7.28
CA PRO A 35 3.86 1.62 6.42
C PRO A 35 2.50 1.35 5.77
N ARG A 36 2.52 0.98 4.50
CA ARG A 36 1.32 0.73 3.70
C ARG A 36 0.67 -0.61 4.02
N ALA A 37 -0.65 -0.60 4.08
CA ALA A 37 -1.49 -1.76 4.27
C ALA A 37 -1.57 -2.60 2.99
N GLU A 38 -2.11 -3.82 3.12
CA GLU A 38 -2.35 -4.70 1.98
C GLU A 38 -3.22 -4.01 0.92
N GLY A 39 -2.85 -4.17 -0.35
CA GLY A 39 -3.55 -3.56 -1.48
C GLY A 39 -3.18 -2.11 -1.76
N GLU A 40 -2.45 -1.43 -0.88
CA GLU A 40 -1.94 -0.08 -1.15
C GLU A 40 -0.68 -0.10 -2.03
N MET A 41 -0.42 1.01 -2.72
CA MET A 41 0.77 1.17 -3.54
C MET A 41 2.05 1.26 -2.70
N CYS A 42 3.14 0.72 -3.22
CA CYS A 42 4.47 0.75 -2.61
C CYS A 42 5.56 1.04 -3.66
N GLY A 43 6.77 1.33 -3.19
CA GLY A 43 7.89 1.74 -4.03
C GLY A 43 7.78 3.19 -4.52
N GLY A 44 8.10 3.39 -5.79
CA GLY A 44 8.16 4.69 -6.47
C GLY A 44 9.31 5.57 -5.97
N ILE A 45 9.35 6.82 -6.44
CA ILE A 45 10.33 7.84 -6.02
C ILE A 45 10.37 8.07 -4.50
N ALA A 46 9.24 7.83 -3.84
CA ALA A 46 9.07 8.04 -2.41
C ALA A 46 9.50 6.82 -1.59
N ALA A 47 9.95 5.74 -2.25
CA ALA A 47 10.36 4.49 -1.61
C ALA A 47 9.36 4.01 -0.56
N ILE A 48 8.07 4.08 -0.89
CA ILE A 48 6.99 3.77 0.05
C ILE A 48 7.08 2.30 0.47
N GLN A 49 7.15 2.06 1.77
CA GLN A 49 7.32 0.72 2.34
C GLN A 49 5.98 0.10 2.71
N CYS A 50 5.89 -1.22 2.57
CA CYS A 50 4.76 -1.99 3.08
C CYS A 50 4.91 -2.26 4.58
N GLY A 51 3.78 -2.50 5.25
CA GLY A 51 3.71 -2.90 6.65
C GLY A 51 4.29 -4.27 6.94
N GLU A 52 4.30 -4.63 8.22
CA GLU A 52 4.78 -5.92 8.69
C GLU A 52 4.00 -7.07 8.03
N GLY A 53 4.70 -8.15 7.68
CA GLY A 53 4.11 -9.31 7.00
C GLY A 53 3.77 -9.08 5.53
N LEU A 54 4.05 -7.90 4.97
CA LEU A 54 3.81 -7.58 3.57
C LEU A 54 5.12 -7.37 2.81
N TYR A 55 5.07 -7.51 1.49
CA TYR A 55 6.14 -7.12 0.58
C TYR A 55 5.59 -6.28 -0.57
N CYS A 56 6.46 -5.52 -1.23
CA CYS A 56 6.06 -4.77 -2.40
C CYS A 56 6.06 -5.70 -3.62
N ALA A 57 4.87 -6.08 -4.08
CA ALA A 57 4.70 -6.94 -5.24
C ALA A 57 4.64 -6.08 -6.51
N ASP A 58 5.71 -6.14 -7.30
CA ASP A 58 5.80 -5.41 -8.55
C ASP A 58 5.03 -6.10 -9.67
N ARG A 59 4.85 -5.40 -10.79
CA ARG A 59 4.39 -6.06 -12.02
C ARG A 59 5.44 -7.08 -12.46
N PRO A 60 5.06 -8.35 -12.74
CA PRO A 60 5.99 -9.33 -13.26
C PRO A 60 6.72 -8.80 -14.50
N GLY A 61 8.05 -8.96 -14.55
CA GLY A 61 8.87 -8.37 -15.62
C GLY A 61 9.29 -6.92 -15.39
N GLN A 62 8.79 -6.26 -14.35
CA GLN A 62 9.12 -4.88 -13.99
C GLN A 62 9.64 -4.85 -12.56
N CYS A 63 10.87 -5.33 -12.37
CA CYS A 63 11.55 -5.13 -11.11
C CYS A 63 11.64 -3.64 -10.78
N VAL A 64 11.41 -3.26 -9.53
CA VAL A 64 11.61 -1.90 -8.99
C VAL A 64 13.06 -1.39 -9.02
N ASN A 65 13.88 -1.88 -9.94
CA ASN A 65 15.22 -1.37 -10.23
C ASN A 65 15.18 -0.07 -11.05
N THR A 66 13.98 0.43 -11.37
CA THR A 66 13.76 1.73 -12.03
C THR A 66 13.39 2.77 -10.98
N ALA A 67 13.83 4.02 -11.15
CA ALA A 67 13.63 5.11 -10.18
C ALA A 67 12.17 5.30 -9.73
N ASP A 68 11.21 4.99 -10.60
CA ASP A 68 9.77 5.15 -10.34
C ASP A 68 9.03 3.79 -10.28
N GLY A 69 9.78 2.68 -10.19
CA GLY A 69 9.19 1.36 -10.09
C GLY A 69 8.25 1.30 -8.90
N SER A 70 7.01 0.83 -9.10
CA SER A 70 6.01 0.70 -8.05
C SER A 70 5.30 -0.64 -8.11
N GLY A 71 4.77 -1.04 -6.97
CA GLY A 71 4.02 -2.27 -6.79
C GLY A 71 2.82 -2.07 -5.90
N ILE A 72 2.22 -3.18 -5.48
CA ILE A 72 1.14 -3.24 -4.51
C ILE A 72 1.63 -4.05 -3.30
N CYS A 73 1.32 -3.59 -2.10
CA CYS A 73 1.61 -4.35 -0.89
C CYS A 73 0.78 -5.64 -0.87
N ALA A 74 1.47 -6.77 -0.88
CA ALA A 74 0.86 -8.09 -0.84
C ALA A 74 1.38 -8.90 0.36
N PRO A 75 0.61 -9.87 0.87
CA PRO A 75 1.05 -10.72 1.97
C PRO A 75 2.32 -11.49 1.62
N ARG A 76 3.21 -11.65 2.60
CA ARG A 76 4.34 -12.59 2.56
C ARG A 76 3.88 -13.93 3.11
N PRO A 77 3.75 -14.97 2.27
CA PRO A 77 3.30 -16.27 2.75
C PRO A 77 4.32 -16.89 3.71
N GLU A 78 3.85 -17.41 4.84
CA GLU A 78 4.69 -18.17 5.77
C GLU A 78 4.84 -19.64 5.37
N VAL A 79 3.87 -20.15 4.61
CA VAL A 79 3.81 -21.55 4.18
C VAL A 79 3.65 -21.60 2.67
N CYS A 80 4.54 -22.36 2.01
CA CYS A 80 4.50 -22.60 0.58
C CYS A 80 4.46 -24.09 0.27
N THR A 81 3.84 -24.44 -0.85
CA THR A 81 3.94 -25.79 -1.41
C THR A 81 5.36 -26.06 -1.91
N GLN A 82 5.73 -27.34 -2.01
CA GLN A 82 7.02 -27.77 -2.57
C GLN A 82 6.93 -28.03 -4.09
N GLN A 83 5.90 -27.50 -4.77
CA GLN A 83 5.76 -27.61 -6.21
C GLN A 83 6.89 -26.83 -6.90
N TYR A 84 7.51 -27.46 -7.90
CA TYR A 84 8.60 -26.87 -8.66
C TYR A 84 8.08 -26.20 -9.94
N ASP A 85 7.82 -24.90 -9.85
CA ASP A 85 7.43 -24.00 -10.94
C ASP A 85 8.33 -22.76 -10.87
N PRO A 86 9.60 -22.88 -11.31
CA PRO A 86 10.61 -21.90 -10.94
C PRO A 86 10.33 -20.50 -11.49
N VAL A 87 10.77 -19.50 -10.74
CA VAL A 87 10.71 -18.08 -11.11
C VAL A 87 12.06 -17.43 -10.81
N CYS A 88 12.44 -16.45 -11.62
CA CYS A 88 13.59 -15.60 -11.37
C CYS A 88 13.14 -14.38 -10.57
N GLY A 89 13.74 -14.19 -9.39
CA GLY A 89 13.49 -13.03 -8.55
C GLY A 89 14.20 -11.77 -9.06
N CYS A 90 13.71 -10.61 -8.68
CA CYS A 90 14.35 -9.33 -8.97
C CYS A 90 15.69 -9.14 -8.26
N ASP A 91 16.02 -10.00 -7.31
CA ASP A 91 17.34 -10.13 -6.66
C ASP A 91 18.31 -11.05 -7.43
N GLY A 92 17.92 -11.55 -8.61
CA GLY A 92 18.73 -12.43 -9.43
C GLY A 92 18.79 -13.88 -8.95
N LYS A 93 17.94 -14.28 -7.98
CA LYS A 93 17.90 -15.66 -7.48
C LYS A 93 16.74 -16.44 -8.06
N THR A 94 16.99 -17.70 -8.39
CA THR A 94 15.93 -18.66 -8.73
C THR A 94 15.21 -19.10 -7.47
N TYR A 95 13.88 -18.96 -7.48
CA TYR A 95 12.99 -19.50 -6.45
C TYR A 95 12.24 -20.70 -7.01
N GLY A 96 12.00 -21.73 -6.18
CA GLY A 96 11.34 -22.96 -6.62
C GLY A 96 9.89 -22.75 -7.08
N ASN A 97 9.23 -21.71 -6.57
CA ASN A 97 7.96 -21.20 -7.08
C ASN A 97 7.70 -19.75 -6.63
N ALA A 98 6.65 -19.14 -7.21
CA ALA A 98 6.21 -17.79 -6.87
C ALA A 98 5.92 -17.56 -5.38
N CYS A 99 5.38 -18.56 -4.67
CA CYS A 99 5.14 -18.43 -3.23
C CYS A 99 6.45 -18.28 -2.47
N THR A 100 7.46 -19.11 -2.78
CA THR A 100 8.76 -19.03 -2.10
C THR A 100 9.48 -17.70 -2.36
N ALA A 101 9.30 -17.10 -3.55
CA ALA A 101 9.78 -15.74 -3.84
C ALA A 101 9.05 -14.69 -2.98
N ALA A 102 7.72 -14.72 -2.94
CA ALA A 102 6.91 -13.81 -2.12
C ALA A 102 7.21 -13.96 -0.61
N SER A 103 7.45 -15.18 -0.13
CA SER A 103 7.84 -15.44 1.26
C SER A 103 9.15 -14.75 1.61
N ALA A 104 10.12 -14.77 0.68
CA ALA A 104 11.36 -14.01 0.78
C ALA A 104 11.19 -12.49 0.59
N GLY A 105 9.98 -12.03 0.23
CA GLY A 105 9.69 -10.62 -0.03
C GLY A 105 10.21 -10.12 -1.37
N VAL A 106 10.37 -11.02 -2.35
CA VAL A 106 11.01 -10.74 -3.64
C VAL A 106 9.98 -10.75 -4.77
N SER A 107 9.95 -9.66 -5.53
CA SER A 107 9.20 -9.56 -6.78
C SER A 107 9.76 -10.46 -7.88
N ILE A 108 8.89 -10.90 -8.79
CA ILE A 108 9.26 -11.81 -9.87
C ILE A 108 9.73 -11.02 -11.10
N ALA A 109 10.97 -11.25 -11.50
CA ALA A 109 11.56 -10.72 -12.72
C ALA A 109 11.05 -11.48 -13.95
N SER A 110 11.04 -12.82 -13.92
CA SER A 110 10.57 -13.63 -15.04
C SER A 110 10.09 -15.01 -14.60
N GLN A 111 9.30 -15.64 -15.46
CA GLN A 111 9.00 -17.07 -15.34
C GLN A 111 10.24 -17.90 -15.66
N GLY A 112 10.34 -19.08 -15.06
CA GLY A 112 11.50 -19.96 -15.19
C GLY A 112 12.65 -19.55 -14.27
N GLU A 113 13.70 -20.35 -14.27
CA GLU A 113 14.93 -20.07 -13.52
C GLU A 113 15.62 -18.80 -14.04
N CYS A 114 16.45 -18.17 -13.21
CA CYS A 114 17.31 -17.09 -13.68
C CYS A 114 18.32 -17.62 -14.73
N PRO A 115 18.77 -16.78 -15.67
CA PRO A 115 19.82 -17.14 -16.61
C PRO A 115 21.07 -17.63 -15.86
N ALA A 116 21.73 -18.65 -16.41
CA ALA A 116 23.07 -19.02 -15.96
C ALA A 116 24.05 -17.96 -16.47
N ASP A 117 24.87 -17.41 -15.57
CA ASP A 117 25.92 -16.45 -15.88
C ASP A 117 27.03 -17.03 -16.79
#